data_AF-A0A927PI59-F1
#
_entry.id   AF-A0A927PI59-F1
#
_cell.length_a   1.000
_cell.length_b   1.000
_cell.length_c   1.000
_cell.angle_alpha   90.00
_cell.angle_beta   90.00
_cell.angle_gamma   90.00
#
_symmetry.space_group_name_H-M   'P 1'
#
loop_
_entity.id
_entity.type
_entity.pdbx_description
1 polymer ?
#
loop_
_entity_poly.entity_id
_entity_poly.type
_entity_poly.pdbx_seq_one_letter_code
_entity_poly.pdbx_strand_id
1 'polypeptide(L)'
;MAGTPSQRKLILNDMQKLTNDKLSIRKDGTLIIVALGTENKGKSLTSGTGLIRSINSKGVNDKTVTISIGESGSGNYMDDGFVSESMNGIGSDAIVNYDLDSNPLIPTKDPVTGNVSDETRPNEIGLGHELIHADRSMKGKSVDYNKVEAFTYRNKHGDIITVNAKTDELETVGLKGKGKYTENKLKKEQGLKEREHTNGKNFIVFIYYYN
;
A
#
# COMPACT_ATOMS: atom_id res chain seq x y z
N MET A 1 -4.25 -10.39 -12.95
CA MET A 1 -2.78 -10.21 -12.99
C MET A 1 -2.32 -10.34 -14.43
N ALA A 2 -1.56 -9.36 -14.90
CA ALA A 2 -0.98 -9.34 -16.24
C ALA A 2 0.38 -10.06 -16.28
N GLY A 3 0.98 -10.13 -17.48
CA GLY A 3 2.30 -10.73 -17.69
C GLY A 3 2.30 -12.24 -17.86
N THR A 4 3.50 -12.82 -17.91
CA THR A 4 3.76 -14.25 -18.10
C THR A 4 3.39 -15.09 -16.86
N PRO A 5 3.23 -16.42 -16.98
CA PRO A 5 2.97 -17.29 -15.83
C PRO A 5 4.00 -17.16 -14.69
N SER A 6 5.28 -16.99 -15.02
CA SER A 6 6.34 -16.79 -14.02
C SER A 6 6.19 -15.47 -13.28
N GLN A 7 5.90 -14.38 -14.00
CA GLN A 7 5.65 -13.07 -13.41
C GLN A 7 4.41 -13.09 -12.49
N ARG A 8 3.33 -13.71 -12.94
CA ARG A 8 2.11 -13.90 -12.14
C ARG A 8 2.38 -14.68 -10.85
N LYS A 9 3.25 -15.70 -10.89
CA LYS A 9 3.64 -16.47 -9.71
C LYS A 9 4.41 -15.62 -8.69
N LEU A 10 5.25 -14.69 -9.14
CA LEU A 10 5.98 -13.78 -8.24
C LEU A 10 5.01 -12.85 -7.52
N ILE A 11 4.07 -12.23 -8.26
CA ILE A 11 2.98 -11.43 -7.65
C ILE A 11 2.18 -12.28 -6.65
N LEU A 12 1.80 -13.51 -7.03
CA LEU A 12 1.04 -14.42 -6.16
C LEU A 12 1.75 -14.67 -4.83
N ASN A 13 3.06 -14.92 -4.87
CA ASN A 13 3.85 -15.25 -3.69
C ASN A 13 3.82 -14.08 -2.68
N ASP A 14 3.96 -12.84 -3.15
CA ASP A 14 3.94 -11.67 -2.27
C ASP A 14 2.51 -11.35 -1.78
N MET A 15 1.49 -11.48 -2.64
CA MET A 15 0.09 -11.38 -2.20
C MET A 15 -0.26 -12.43 -1.14
N GLN A 16 0.25 -13.66 -1.29
CA GLN A 16 -0.01 -14.76 -0.36
C GLN A 16 0.54 -14.49 1.03
N LYS A 17 1.63 -13.72 1.17
CA LYS A 17 2.17 -13.32 2.48
C LYS A 17 1.25 -12.36 3.24
N LEU A 18 0.36 -11.65 2.55
CA LEU A 18 -0.56 -10.67 3.14
C LEU A 18 -1.85 -11.28 3.68
N THR A 19 -2.17 -12.55 3.39
CA THR A 19 -3.49 -13.11 3.71
C THR A 19 -3.39 -14.50 4.33
N ASN A 20 -4.34 -14.83 5.22
CA ASN A 20 -4.50 -16.20 5.72
C ASN A 20 -5.31 -17.08 4.75
N ASP A 21 -5.87 -16.51 3.69
CA ASP A 21 -6.56 -17.28 2.65
C ASP A 21 -5.58 -17.89 1.67
N LYS A 22 -5.91 -19.07 1.15
CA LYS A 22 -5.14 -19.70 0.08
C LYS A 22 -5.52 -19.07 -1.26
N LEU A 23 -4.51 -18.54 -1.93
CA LEU A 23 -4.63 -17.91 -3.24
C LEU A 23 -4.22 -18.85 -4.36
N SER A 24 -4.82 -18.67 -5.53
CA SER A 24 -4.41 -19.31 -6.78
C SER A 24 -4.69 -18.38 -7.96
N ILE A 25 -4.14 -18.72 -9.12
CA ILE A 25 -4.31 -17.96 -10.36
C ILE A 25 -4.87 -18.89 -11.42
N ARG A 26 -5.97 -18.48 -12.05
CA ARG A 26 -6.54 -19.15 -13.23
C ARG A 26 -5.66 -18.94 -14.45
N LYS A 27 -5.84 -19.76 -15.50
CA LYS A 27 -5.06 -19.66 -16.74
C LYS A 27 -5.11 -18.26 -17.38
N ASP A 28 -6.24 -17.58 -17.27
CA ASP A 28 -6.47 -16.22 -17.75
C ASP A 28 -5.77 -15.12 -16.93
N GLY A 29 -5.17 -15.45 -15.77
CA GLY A 29 -4.52 -14.49 -14.88
C GLY A 29 -5.43 -13.95 -13.77
N THR A 30 -6.67 -14.44 -13.65
CA THR A 30 -7.60 -14.09 -12.59
C THR A 30 -7.15 -14.69 -11.26
N LEU A 31 -6.98 -13.86 -10.23
CA LEU A 31 -6.76 -14.29 -8.86
C LEU A 31 -8.04 -14.95 -8.32
N ILE A 32 -7.90 -16.06 -7.60
CA ILE A 32 -9.00 -16.69 -6.87
C ILE A 32 -8.57 -17.07 -5.47
N ILE A 33 -9.51 -16.99 -4.53
CA ILE A 33 -9.37 -17.55 -3.18
C ILE A 33 -9.91 -18.98 -3.22
N VAL A 34 -9.04 -19.96 -2.98
CA VAL A 34 -9.41 -21.39 -3.10
C VAL A 34 -9.74 -22.04 -1.74
N ALA A 35 -9.29 -21.45 -0.63
CA ALA A 35 -9.66 -21.88 0.72
C ALA A 35 -9.48 -20.73 1.72
N LEU A 36 -10.38 -20.60 2.69
CA LEU A 36 -10.33 -19.51 3.67
C LEU A 36 -9.50 -19.90 4.91
N GLY A 37 -8.63 -19.00 5.38
CA GLY A 37 -7.92 -19.16 6.66
C GLY A 37 -6.99 -20.38 6.77
N THR A 38 -6.50 -20.90 5.64
CA THR A 38 -5.69 -22.13 5.60
C THR A 38 -4.18 -21.87 5.49
N GLU A 39 -3.77 -20.65 5.17
CA GLU A 39 -2.36 -20.27 4.98
C GLU A 39 -1.87 -19.35 6.11
N ASN A 40 -0.54 -19.27 6.26
CA ASN A 40 0.11 -18.43 7.27
C ASN A 40 -0.40 -18.68 8.71
N LYS A 41 -0.64 -19.95 9.09
CA LYS A 41 -1.35 -20.38 10.33
C LYS A 41 -0.74 -19.92 11.68
N GLY A 42 0.37 -19.19 11.68
CA GLY A 42 0.98 -18.58 12.88
C GLY A 42 0.79 -17.06 12.98
N LYS A 43 0.09 -16.43 12.02
CA LYS A 43 -0.12 -14.98 11.95
C LYS A 43 -1.60 -14.67 11.86
N SER A 44 -2.03 -13.59 12.53
CA SER A 44 -3.37 -13.01 12.36
C SER A 44 -3.31 -11.88 11.34
N LEU A 45 -3.51 -12.21 10.06
CA LEU A 45 -3.39 -11.27 8.93
C LEU A 45 -4.75 -10.64 8.61
N THR A 46 -5.42 -10.03 9.58
CA THR A 46 -6.83 -9.59 9.47
C THR A 46 -7.05 -8.49 8.43
N SER A 47 -6.24 -7.43 8.47
CA SER A 47 -6.22 -6.30 7.55
C SER A 47 -5.81 -6.76 6.16
N GLY A 48 -4.72 -7.52 6.03
CA GLY A 48 -4.29 -8.02 4.73
C GLY A 48 -5.28 -8.99 4.10
N THR A 49 -5.84 -9.95 4.88
CA THR A 49 -6.92 -10.83 4.40
C THR A 49 -8.15 -10.04 3.98
N GLY A 50 -8.55 -9.05 4.78
CA GLY A 50 -9.68 -8.17 4.46
C GLY A 50 -9.46 -7.37 3.18
N LEU A 51 -8.25 -6.85 2.96
CA LEU A 51 -7.86 -6.14 1.76
C LEU A 51 -7.94 -7.06 0.54
N ILE A 52 -7.30 -8.23 0.59
CA ILE A 52 -7.32 -9.20 -0.53
C ILE A 52 -8.75 -9.65 -0.86
N ARG A 53 -9.59 -9.92 0.14
CA ARG A 53 -11.01 -10.26 -0.09
C ARG A 53 -11.79 -9.09 -0.69
N SER A 54 -11.48 -7.87 -0.29
CA SER A 54 -12.16 -6.65 -0.75
C SER A 54 -11.86 -6.35 -2.23
N ILE A 55 -10.60 -6.46 -2.66
CA ILE A 55 -10.25 -6.28 -4.07
C ILE A 55 -10.71 -7.46 -4.94
N ASN A 56 -10.89 -8.64 -4.35
CA ASN A 56 -11.31 -9.86 -5.04
C ASN A 56 -12.84 -10.09 -5.00
N SER A 57 -13.62 -9.24 -4.32
CA SER A 57 -15.08 -9.34 -4.38
C SER A 57 -15.55 -8.98 -5.78
N LYS A 58 -16.49 -9.79 -6.32
CA LYS A 58 -17.10 -9.59 -7.63
C LYS A 58 -18.63 -9.52 -7.52
N GLY A 59 -19.22 -8.57 -8.24
CA GLY A 59 -20.60 -8.13 -8.22
C GLY A 59 -20.94 -7.32 -9.48
N VAL A 60 -22.12 -6.69 -9.51
CA VAL A 60 -22.57 -5.89 -10.67
C VAL A 60 -21.88 -4.53 -10.66
N ASN A 61 -21.28 -4.14 -11.78
CA ASN A 61 -20.45 -2.92 -11.96
C ASN A 61 -19.12 -2.92 -11.20
N ASP A 62 -18.67 -4.11 -10.78
CA ASP A 62 -17.42 -4.25 -10.05
C ASP A 62 -16.22 -3.87 -10.89
N LYS A 63 -15.34 -3.12 -10.24
CA LYS A 63 -14.07 -2.69 -10.81
C LYS A 63 -13.04 -3.81 -10.74
N THR A 64 -11.95 -3.62 -11.48
CA THR A 64 -10.86 -4.57 -11.60
C THR A 64 -9.55 -3.91 -11.25
N VAL A 65 -8.77 -4.58 -10.39
CA VAL A 65 -7.35 -4.28 -10.21
C VAL A 65 -6.53 -5.14 -11.16
N THR A 66 -5.77 -4.50 -12.03
CA THR A 66 -4.77 -5.17 -12.86
C THR A 66 -3.39 -4.93 -12.28
N ILE A 67 -2.78 -5.98 -11.72
CA ILE A 67 -1.40 -5.94 -11.26
C ILE A 67 -0.48 -6.39 -12.41
N SER A 68 0.48 -5.55 -12.77
CA SER A 68 1.48 -5.77 -13.81
C SER A 68 2.88 -5.64 -13.23
N ILE A 69 3.84 -6.42 -13.74
CA ILE A 69 5.24 -6.23 -13.36
C ILE A 69 5.81 -5.05 -14.13
N GLY A 70 6.32 -4.06 -13.39
CA GLY A 70 6.98 -2.88 -13.94
C GLY A 70 8.43 -3.11 -14.32
N GLU A 71 9.04 -2.10 -14.91
CA GLU A 71 10.48 -2.08 -15.16
C GLU A 71 11.26 -2.02 -13.84
N SER A 72 12.43 -2.65 -13.79
CA SER A 72 13.31 -2.61 -12.62
C SER A 72 13.70 -1.17 -12.29
N GLY A 73 13.46 -0.75 -11.05
CA GLY A 73 13.72 0.61 -10.58
C GLY A 73 12.61 1.63 -10.88
N SER A 74 11.51 1.22 -11.53
CA SER A 74 10.33 2.08 -11.73
C SER A 74 9.62 2.43 -10.41
N GLY A 75 9.82 1.60 -9.39
CA GLY A 75 9.09 1.66 -8.13
C GLY A 75 7.65 1.17 -8.26
N ASN A 76 6.99 1.04 -7.12
CA ASN A 76 5.58 0.68 -7.07
C ASN A 76 4.71 1.94 -7.17
N TYR A 77 3.62 1.85 -7.93
CA TYR A 77 2.59 2.89 -8.00
C TYR A 77 1.26 2.31 -8.49
N MET A 78 0.19 3.09 -8.31
CA MET A 78 -1.16 2.78 -8.76
C MET A 78 -1.69 3.92 -9.65
N ASP A 79 -2.29 3.57 -10.77
CA ASP A 79 -3.03 4.47 -11.66
C ASP A 79 -4.53 4.12 -11.69
N ASP A 80 -5.37 5.15 -11.67
CA ASP A 80 -6.81 5.03 -11.89
C ASP A 80 -7.13 4.94 -13.38
N GLY A 81 -8.11 4.13 -13.76
CA GLY A 81 -8.69 4.18 -15.11
C GLY A 81 -9.39 5.52 -15.37
N PHE A 82 -10.12 6.02 -14.37
CA PHE A 82 -10.82 7.30 -14.36
C PHE A 82 -10.71 7.97 -12.98
N VAL A 83 -9.81 8.94 -12.86
CA VAL A 83 -9.57 9.70 -11.61
C VAL A 83 -10.84 10.38 -11.09
N SER A 84 -11.71 10.86 -11.98
CA SER A 84 -12.98 11.48 -11.57
C SER A 84 -13.93 10.51 -10.86
N GLU A 85 -13.91 9.23 -11.23
CA GLU A 85 -14.75 8.19 -10.64
C GLU A 85 -14.12 7.59 -9.38
N SER A 86 -12.80 7.58 -9.28
CA SER A 86 -12.07 7.08 -8.11
C SER A 86 -12.33 7.92 -6.85
N MET A 87 -12.85 9.15 -6.98
CA MET A 87 -13.07 10.09 -5.87
C MET A 87 -14.54 10.48 -5.63
N ASN A 88 -15.50 9.95 -6.38
CA ASN A 88 -16.90 10.41 -6.36
C ASN A 88 -17.93 9.35 -5.91
N GLY A 89 -17.48 8.23 -5.35
CA GLY A 89 -18.32 7.14 -4.90
C GLY A 89 -18.77 6.14 -5.98
N ILE A 90 -18.46 6.37 -7.26
CA ILE A 90 -18.73 5.41 -8.36
C ILE A 90 -17.65 4.32 -8.38
N GLY A 91 -16.40 4.72 -8.19
CA GLY A 91 -15.22 3.89 -8.26
C GLY A 91 -14.67 3.69 -9.66
N SER A 92 -13.40 3.33 -9.75
CA SER A 92 -12.68 3.14 -11.00
C SER A 92 -11.92 1.82 -11.04
N ASP A 93 -11.64 1.33 -12.25
CA ASP A 93 -10.63 0.29 -12.44
C ASP A 93 -9.26 0.84 -12.01
N ALA A 94 -8.37 -0.03 -11.56
CA ALA A 94 -7.07 0.36 -11.07
C ALA A 94 -5.97 -0.49 -11.72
N ILE A 95 -4.84 0.12 -12.03
CA ILE A 95 -3.65 -0.55 -12.53
C ILE A 95 -2.54 -0.37 -11.50
N VAL A 96 -1.99 -1.48 -11.01
CA VAL A 96 -0.84 -1.48 -10.11
C VAL A 96 0.39 -1.86 -10.91
N ASN A 97 1.37 -0.96 -10.96
CA ASN A 97 2.72 -1.26 -11.42
C ASN A 97 3.52 -1.80 -10.23
N TYR A 98 3.98 -3.04 -10.36
CA TYR A 98 4.74 -3.73 -9.32
C TYR A 98 6.17 -3.98 -9.77
N ASP A 99 7.10 -3.25 -9.18
CA ASP A 99 8.53 -3.39 -9.39
C ASP A 99 9.10 -4.34 -8.34
N LEU A 100 9.49 -5.54 -8.78
CA LEU A 100 10.03 -6.60 -7.92
C LEU A 100 11.38 -6.24 -7.30
N ASP A 101 12.12 -5.32 -7.92
CA ASP A 101 13.44 -4.88 -7.46
C ASP A 101 13.33 -3.59 -6.63
N SER A 102 12.11 -3.08 -6.41
CA SER A 102 11.88 -1.87 -5.63
C SER A 102 12.26 -2.09 -4.18
N ASN A 103 13.38 -1.48 -3.78
CA ASN A 103 13.86 -1.51 -2.39
C ASN A 103 14.00 -0.08 -1.82
N PRO A 104 12.88 0.67 -1.67
CA PRO A 104 12.94 2.01 -1.16
C PRO A 104 13.26 1.99 0.33
N LEU A 105 14.06 2.99 0.75
CA LEU A 105 14.18 3.37 2.14
C LEU A 105 12.92 4.12 2.58
N ILE A 106 12.28 3.64 3.65
CA ILE A 106 11.08 4.23 4.23
C ILE A 106 11.35 4.73 5.66
N PRO A 107 10.88 5.95 6.01
CA PRO A 107 11.05 6.48 7.36
C PRO A 107 10.27 5.62 8.36
N THR A 108 11.00 4.91 9.20
CA THR A 108 10.47 3.89 10.11
C THR A 108 10.74 4.31 11.55
N LYS A 109 9.70 4.21 12.38
CA LYS A 109 9.77 4.60 13.79
C LYS A 109 10.29 3.47 14.65
N ASP A 110 11.29 3.79 15.43
CA ASP A 110 11.71 2.94 16.52
C ASP A 110 10.64 2.96 17.63
N PRO A 111 10.08 1.80 18.00
CA PRO A 111 8.98 1.74 18.97
C PRO A 111 9.40 2.05 20.41
N VAL A 112 10.70 2.03 20.71
CA VAL A 112 11.25 2.28 22.06
C VAL A 112 11.54 3.77 22.24
N THR A 113 12.21 4.38 21.26
CA THR A 113 12.66 5.78 21.33
C THR A 113 11.68 6.77 20.70
N GLY A 114 10.84 6.32 19.78
CA GLY A 114 9.98 7.18 18.95
C GLY A 114 10.73 7.95 17.86
N ASN A 115 12.04 7.75 17.72
CA ASN A 115 12.84 8.35 16.67
C ASN A 115 12.62 7.64 15.34
N VAL A 116 12.73 8.38 14.24
CA VAL A 116 12.52 7.87 12.89
C VAL A 116 13.84 7.74 12.13
N SER A 117 14.09 6.55 11.60
CA SER A 117 15.23 6.25 10.71
C SER A 117 14.76 5.46 9.50
N ASP A 118 15.51 5.55 8.41
CA ASP A 118 15.19 4.83 7.19
C ASP A 118 15.47 3.33 7.31
N GLU A 119 14.50 2.51 6.90
CA GLU A 119 14.63 1.04 6.80
C GLU A 119 14.10 0.57 5.43
N THR A 120 14.61 -0.58 4.96
CA THR A 120 14.13 -1.21 3.71
C THR A 120 12.70 -1.73 3.87
N ARG A 121 11.90 -1.62 2.81
CA ARG A 121 10.51 -2.12 2.79
C ARG A 121 10.44 -3.51 2.13
N PRO A 122 9.86 -4.53 2.79
CA PRO A 122 9.58 -5.80 2.13
C PRO A 122 8.60 -5.66 0.97
N ASN A 123 8.85 -6.42 -0.10
CA ASN A 123 8.09 -6.43 -1.34
C ASN A 123 6.58 -6.56 -1.14
N GLU A 124 6.13 -7.50 -0.30
CA GLU A 124 4.71 -7.67 -0.02
C GLU A 124 4.05 -6.45 0.65
N ILE A 125 4.80 -5.68 1.46
CA ILE A 125 4.30 -4.44 2.06
C ILE A 125 4.19 -3.35 0.99
N GLY A 126 5.16 -3.28 0.08
CA GLY A 126 5.11 -2.38 -1.07
C GLY A 126 3.93 -2.68 -1.99
N LEU A 127 3.66 -3.95 -2.29
CA LEU A 127 2.48 -4.33 -3.07
C LEU A 127 1.19 -4.03 -2.29
N GLY A 128 1.15 -4.35 -1.00
CA GLY A 128 0.01 -4.06 -0.13
C GLY A 128 -0.35 -2.58 -0.08
N HIS A 129 0.65 -1.69 -0.10
CA HIS A 129 0.48 -0.24 -0.18
C HIS A 129 -0.31 0.16 -1.44
N GLU A 130 0.12 -0.28 -2.62
CA GLU A 130 -0.59 0.04 -3.87
C GLU A 130 -1.99 -0.59 -3.92
N LEU A 131 -2.18 -1.78 -3.33
CA LEU A 131 -3.49 -2.41 -3.23
C LEU A 131 -4.46 -1.63 -2.33
N ILE A 132 -3.97 -0.89 -1.32
CA ILE A 132 -4.81 0.00 -0.50
C ILE A 132 -5.28 1.22 -1.31
N HIS A 133 -4.43 1.77 -2.17
CA HIS A 133 -4.87 2.78 -3.14
C HIS A 133 -5.91 2.19 -4.10
N ALA A 134 -5.63 1.03 -4.69
CA ALA A 134 -6.55 0.37 -5.62
C ALA A 134 -7.92 0.05 -4.98
N ASP A 135 -7.95 -0.43 -3.73
CA ASP A 135 -9.21 -0.71 -3.01
C ASP A 135 -10.06 0.55 -2.80
N ARG A 136 -9.43 1.70 -2.54
CA ARG A 136 -10.13 2.98 -2.42
C ARG A 136 -10.62 3.47 -3.78
N SER A 137 -9.80 3.34 -4.81
CA SER A 137 -10.16 3.69 -6.18
C SER A 137 -11.38 2.91 -6.66
N MET A 138 -11.39 1.58 -6.48
CA MET A 138 -12.52 0.71 -6.85
C MET A 138 -13.85 1.10 -6.19
N LYS A 139 -13.79 1.81 -5.05
CA LYS A 139 -14.95 2.20 -4.24
C LYS A 139 -15.34 3.67 -4.42
N GLY A 140 -14.59 4.42 -5.21
CA GLY A 140 -14.81 5.86 -5.39
C GLY A 140 -14.43 6.65 -4.13
N LYS A 141 -13.45 6.17 -3.37
CA LYS A 141 -13.02 6.71 -2.07
C LYS A 141 -11.55 7.15 -2.05
N SER A 142 -10.92 7.31 -3.21
CA SER A 142 -9.60 7.93 -3.30
C SER A 142 -9.65 9.35 -2.74
N VAL A 143 -8.56 9.75 -2.09
CA VAL A 143 -8.38 11.12 -1.62
C VAL A 143 -7.80 11.93 -2.77
N ASP A 144 -8.16 13.22 -2.88
CA ASP A 144 -7.56 14.12 -3.86
C ASP A 144 -6.03 14.06 -3.80
N TYR A 145 -5.42 13.59 -4.90
CA TYR A 145 -3.97 13.36 -5.00
C TYR A 145 -3.14 14.66 -4.93
N ASN A 146 -3.77 15.82 -5.11
CA ASN A 146 -3.12 17.13 -4.97
C ASN A 146 -3.25 17.70 -3.55
N LYS A 147 -4.11 17.11 -2.71
CA LYS A 147 -4.32 17.57 -1.35
C LYS A 147 -3.10 17.23 -0.50
N VAL A 148 -2.41 18.25 -0.02
CA VAL A 148 -1.28 18.12 0.90
C VAL A 148 -1.65 18.64 2.28
N GLU A 149 -1.05 18.04 3.31
CA GLU A 149 -1.24 18.42 4.70
C GLU A 149 0.10 18.42 5.45
N ALA A 150 0.21 19.31 6.45
CA ALA A 150 1.36 19.34 7.34
C ALA A 150 1.36 18.09 8.25
N PHE A 151 2.50 17.43 8.33
CA PHE A 151 2.72 16.27 9.17
C PHE A 151 4.04 16.43 9.93
N THR A 152 4.04 16.05 11.21
CA THR A 152 5.17 16.27 12.11
C THR A 152 5.63 14.96 12.71
N TYR A 153 6.94 14.72 12.74
CA TYR A 153 7.55 13.53 13.35
C TYR A 153 8.90 13.86 14.00
N ARG A 154 9.43 12.91 14.78
CA ARG A 154 10.75 13.00 15.41
C ARG A 154 11.80 12.30 14.56
N ASN A 155 12.82 13.01 14.08
CA ASN A 155 13.88 12.41 13.27
C ASN A 155 14.81 11.49 14.12
N LYS A 156 15.83 10.89 13.48
CA LYS A 156 16.81 10.02 14.15
C LYS A 156 17.61 10.68 15.28
N HIS A 157 17.74 12.01 15.25
CA HIS A 157 18.45 12.80 16.25
C HIS A 157 17.57 13.28 17.40
N GLY A 158 16.25 13.05 17.30
CA GLY A 158 15.29 13.52 18.28
C GLY A 158 14.67 14.88 17.95
N ASP A 159 15.03 15.51 16.83
CA ASP A 159 14.46 16.80 16.43
C ASP A 159 13.04 16.61 15.88
N ILE A 160 12.18 17.59 16.14
CA ILE A 160 10.83 17.63 15.59
C ILE A 160 10.88 18.26 14.19
N ILE A 161 10.48 17.50 13.18
CA ILE A 161 10.47 17.91 11.78
C ILE A 161 9.02 17.97 11.30
N THR A 162 8.66 19.06 10.63
CA THR A 162 7.36 19.24 9.97
C THR A 162 7.57 19.28 8.46
N VAL A 163 6.74 18.54 7.73
CA VAL A 163 6.79 18.39 6.28
C VAL A 163 5.39 18.47 5.69
N ASN A 164 5.27 18.89 4.43
CA ASN A 164 4.03 18.75 3.67
C ASN A 164 4.02 17.39 2.98
N ALA A 165 2.99 16.60 3.21
CA ALA A 165 2.82 15.27 2.64
C ALA A 165 1.46 15.16 1.95
N LYS A 166 1.37 14.31 0.92
CA LYS A 166 0.09 14.01 0.27
C LYS A 166 -0.84 13.36 1.28
N THR A 167 -2.05 13.89 1.42
CA THR A 167 -3.06 13.37 2.34
C THR A 167 -3.36 11.91 2.04
N ASP A 168 -3.48 11.57 0.76
CA ASP A 168 -3.72 10.22 0.30
C ASP A 168 -2.68 9.23 0.82
N GLU A 169 -1.40 9.56 0.71
CA GLU A 169 -0.26 8.77 1.22
C GLU A 169 -0.27 8.65 2.74
N LEU A 170 -0.57 9.76 3.46
CA LEU A 170 -0.67 9.74 4.93
C LEU A 170 -1.78 8.78 5.39
N GLU A 171 -2.91 8.76 4.68
CA GLU A 171 -3.99 7.82 4.93
C GLU A 171 -3.62 6.38 4.54
N THR A 172 -2.94 6.17 3.40
CA THR A 172 -2.45 4.85 2.98
C THR A 172 -1.54 4.26 4.05
N VAL A 173 -0.59 5.03 4.54
CA VAL A 173 0.37 4.57 5.56
C VAL A 173 -0.35 4.33 6.89
N GLY A 174 -1.40 5.12 7.18
CA GLY A 174 -2.15 5.07 8.44
C GLY A 174 -1.63 6.06 9.49
N LEU A 175 -1.04 7.16 9.03
CA LEU A 175 -0.60 8.29 9.86
C LEU A 175 -1.70 9.32 10.07
N LYS A 176 -2.69 9.33 9.17
CA LYS A 176 -3.90 10.15 9.23
C LYS A 176 -5.12 9.33 8.84
N GLY A 177 -6.29 9.88 9.11
CA GLY A 177 -7.57 9.27 8.79
C GLY A 177 -7.88 8.01 9.62
N LYS A 178 -8.93 7.30 9.21
CA LYS A 178 -9.38 6.05 9.83
C LYS A 178 -9.57 4.96 8.76
N GLY A 179 -8.64 4.92 7.80
CA GLY A 179 -8.65 3.95 6.71
C GLY A 179 -8.81 2.52 7.23
N LYS A 180 -9.70 1.74 6.58
CA LYS A 180 -9.97 0.36 6.99
C LYS A 180 -8.71 -0.49 6.93
N TYR A 181 -7.95 -0.34 5.86
CA TYR A 181 -6.65 -0.96 5.60
C TYR A 181 -5.59 0.13 5.50
N THR A 182 -4.41 -0.10 6.06
CA THR A 182 -3.26 0.83 5.99
C THR A 182 -1.95 0.05 5.95
N GLU A 183 -0.88 0.65 5.43
CA GLU A 183 0.46 0.05 5.39
C GLU A 183 0.92 -0.35 6.80
N ASN A 184 0.71 0.52 7.80
CA ASN A 184 1.09 0.21 9.18
C ASN A 184 0.29 -0.95 9.79
N LYS A 185 -0.99 -1.13 9.41
CA LYS A 185 -1.73 -2.34 9.80
C LYS A 185 -1.13 -3.60 9.17
N LEU A 186 -0.74 -3.55 7.90
CA LEU A 186 -0.07 -4.68 7.24
C LEU A 186 1.30 -4.94 7.86
N LYS A 187 2.09 -3.91 8.14
CA LYS A 187 3.42 -4.02 8.78
C LYS A 187 3.30 -4.63 10.17
N LYS A 188 2.34 -4.19 10.98
CA LYS A 188 2.06 -4.76 12.30
C LYS A 188 1.73 -6.26 12.24
N GLU A 189 0.95 -6.68 11.25
CA GLU A 189 0.62 -8.10 11.02
C GLU A 189 1.83 -8.96 10.65
N GLN A 190 2.87 -8.34 10.09
CA GLN A 190 4.15 -8.99 9.78
C GLN A 190 5.20 -8.84 10.89
N GLY A 191 4.88 -8.19 12.01
CA GLY A 191 5.84 -7.92 13.10
C GLY A 191 6.89 -6.86 12.74
N LEU A 192 6.58 -5.97 11.79
CA LEU A 192 7.47 -4.90 11.34
C LEU A 192 7.16 -3.60 12.09
N LYS A 193 8.20 -2.77 12.29
CA LYS A 193 8.08 -1.41 12.84
C LYS A 193 7.27 -0.51 11.92
N GLU A 194 6.48 0.40 12.48
CA GLU A 194 5.60 1.32 11.73
C GLU A 194 6.40 2.34 10.90
N ARG A 195 5.87 2.69 9.72
CA ARG A 195 6.33 3.80 8.90
C ARG A 195 5.74 5.09 9.46
N GLU A 196 6.57 6.09 9.69
CA GLU A 196 6.19 7.35 10.35
C GLU A 196 6.28 8.57 9.42
N HIS A 197 6.58 8.39 8.14
CA HIS A 197 6.49 9.46 7.14
C HIS A 197 6.35 8.89 5.72
N THR A 198 5.82 9.69 4.79
CA THR A 198 5.65 9.38 3.37
C THR A 198 6.72 10.12 2.57
N ASN A 199 7.65 9.40 1.95
CA ASN A 199 8.60 10.00 1.00
C ASN A 199 7.84 10.31 -0.29
N GLY A 200 7.08 11.42 -0.31
CA GLY A 200 6.56 11.97 -1.55
C GLY A 200 7.74 12.43 -2.39
N LYS A 201 7.84 12.01 -3.65
CA LYS A 201 8.83 12.54 -4.60
C LYS A 201 8.83 14.07 -4.50
N ASN A 202 9.92 14.60 -3.93
CA ASN A 202 10.36 16.00 -3.87
C ASN A 202 9.31 17.06 -3.51
N PHE A 203 9.14 17.36 -2.22
CA PHE A 203 9.01 18.75 -1.73
C PHE A 203 9.49 18.81 -0.27
N ILE A 204 10.81 18.78 -0.06
CA ILE A 204 11.38 19.17 1.23
C ILE A 204 11.43 20.69 1.25
N VAL A 205 10.42 21.33 1.87
CA VAL A 205 10.53 22.73 2.29
C VAL A 205 11.00 22.70 3.74
N PHE A 206 12.28 22.95 3.97
CA PHE A 206 12.77 23.23 5.31
C PHE A 206 12.28 24.62 5.73
N ILE A 207 11.29 24.69 6.63
CA ILE A 207 11.02 25.92 7.38
C ILE A 207 11.73 25.77 8.73
N TYR A 208 12.92 26.34 8.84
CA TYR A 208 13.57 26.55 10.13
C TYR A 208 12.90 27.75 10.80
N TYR A 209 12.20 27.53 11.92
CA TYR A 209 11.92 28.60 12.86
C TYR A 209 13.14 28.73 13.77
N TYR A 210 13.93 29.78 13.57
CA TYR A 210 14.86 30.24 14.59
C TYR A 210 14.04 31.07 15.60
N ASN A 211 14.08 30.68 16.88
CA ASN A 211 13.66 31.54 17.99
C ASN A 211 14.76 32.58 18.28
#